data_AF-A0A9X3WXZ4-F1
#
_entry.id   AF-A0A9X3WXZ4-F1
#
_cell.length_a   1.000
_cell.length_b   1.000
_cell.length_c   1.000
_cell.angle_alpha   90.00
_cell.angle_beta   90.00
_cell.angle_gamma   90.00
#
_symmetry.space_group_name_H-M   'P 1'
#
loop_
_entity.id
_entity.type
_entity.pdbx_description
1 polymer ?
#
loop_
_entity_poly.entity_id
_entity_poly.type
_entity_poly.pdbx_seq_one_letter_code
_entity_poly.pdbx_strand_id
1 'polypeptide(L)'
;MSGLVWAGCSDDPQQTPDDPLAGLPKTYARVQCGRVFACCDAAERDDVLLFDPVPATQQECEARYESFFGAVVVDLRKGIDAGRLVYDAARSDACFTKAESATCADFFGTDFLEEDLDCEAAFQGTVALGGACLADDECKDPGASCAGASGADLGTCKAPPGEGEPCQDGLCGPGLTCRLDEGMLKCVAPTADGGACELDIDCQSSYCDFQSGVCAAPAEVGSACSVNAGCASGYCDVAAGTCAAKKTDGAACVTSVECASGFCDDAAGAGACAPTKPDGAACMVSAECASGLCDAGACSPSTGTPVCDGL
;
A
#
# COMPACT_ATOMS: atom_id res chain seq x y z
N MET A 1 31.00 -59.81 11.48
CA MET A 1 31.31 -58.77 12.48
C MET A 1 32.16 -57.74 11.75
N SER A 2 31.77 -56.49 11.49
CA SER A 2 30.58 -55.72 11.79
C SER A 2 30.44 -54.68 10.69
N GLY A 3 29.23 -54.47 10.15
CA GLY A 3 28.92 -53.33 9.29
C GLY A 3 28.53 -52.15 10.16
N LEU A 4 29.15 -50.98 9.95
CA LEU A 4 28.69 -49.72 10.51
C LEU A 4 27.55 -49.19 9.63
N VAL A 5 26.38 -49.03 10.22
CA VAL A 5 25.25 -48.28 9.66
C VAL A 5 25.34 -46.86 10.22
N TRP A 6 25.48 -45.88 9.33
CA TRP A 6 25.36 -44.47 9.66
C TRP A 6 23.88 -44.17 9.91
N ALA A 7 23.54 -43.72 11.12
CA ALA A 7 22.23 -43.18 11.43
C ALA A 7 22.12 -41.79 10.80
N GLY A 8 21.28 -41.67 9.77
CA GLY A 8 20.87 -40.38 9.24
C GLY A 8 20.00 -39.66 10.27
N CYS A 9 20.35 -38.43 10.59
CA CYS A 9 19.45 -37.48 11.24
C CYS A 9 18.56 -36.90 10.14
N SER A 10 17.35 -37.43 10.02
CA SER A 10 16.26 -36.78 9.30
C SER A 10 15.08 -36.71 10.27
N ASP A 11 15.08 -35.69 11.11
CA ASP A 11 13.87 -35.26 11.80
C ASP A 11 13.03 -34.54 10.74
N ASP A 12 12.20 -35.30 10.04
CA ASP A 12 11.07 -34.76 9.26
C ASP A 12 10.11 -34.11 10.27
N PRO A 13 9.77 -32.81 10.16
CA PRO A 13 8.74 -32.22 11.01
C PRO A 13 7.43 -32.97 10.75
N GLN A 14 6.96 -33.71 11.76
CA GLN A 14 5.67 -34.40 11.67
C GLN A 14 4.57 -33.35 11.45
N GLN A 15 3.97 -33.35 10.25
CA GLN A 15 2.73 -32.63 9.98
C GLN A 15 1.68 -33.10 11.00
N THR A 16 1.30 -32.22 11.92
CA THR A 16 0.21 -32.48 12.86
C THR A 16 -1.11 -32.39 12.09
N PRO A 17 -1.99 -33.41 12.13
CA PRO A 17 -3.24 -33.45 11.37
C PRO A 17 -4.22 -32.29 11.63
N ASP A 18 -4.01 -31.51 12.69
CA ASP A 18 -4.84 -30.38 13.11
C ASP A 18 -4.13 -29.02 12.93
N ASP A 19 -3.08 -28.93 12.10
CA ASP A 19 -2.39 -27.66 11.84
C ASP A 19 -3.28 -26.73 10.97
N PRO A 20 -3.84 -25.63 11.51
CA PRO A 20 -4.72 -24.74 10.75
C PRO A 20 -4.01 -23.94 9.64
N LEU A 21 -2.68 -23.89 9.60
CA LEU A 21 -1.88 -23.17 8.61
C LEU A 21 -1.21 -24.10 7.58
N ALA A 22 -1.37 -25.42 7.68
CA ALA A 22 -0.62 -26.40 6.87
C ALA A 22 -0.75 -26.18 5.36
N GLY A 23 -1.90 -25.67 4.88
CA GLY A 23 -2.14 -25.36 3.48
C GLY A 23 -1.77 -23.93 3.07
N LEU A 24 -1.56 -23.04 4.04
CA LEU A 24 -1.50 -21.61 3.80
C LEU A 24 -0.31 -21.19 2.91
N PRO A 25 0.95 -21.61 3.16
CA PRO A 25 2.07 -21.23 2.30
C PRO A 25 1.86 -21.64 0.84
N LYS A 26 1.29 -22.83 0.63
CA LYS A 26 1.01 -23.35 -0.70
C LYS A 26 -0.10 -22.59 -1.40
N THR A 27 -1.17 -22.25 -0.70
CA THR A 27 -2.26 -21.44 -1.25
C THR A 27 -1.77 -20.04 -1.59
N TYR A 28 -1.09 -19.37 -0.65
CA TYR A 28 -0.48 -18.06 -0.89
C TYR A 28 0.42 -18.07 -2.12
N ALA A 29 1.36 -19.03 -2.19
CA ALA A 29 2.31 -19.13 -3.29
C ALA A 29 1.60 -19.34 -4.63
N ARG A 30 0.56 -20.18 -4.67
CA ARG A 30 -0.25 -20.39 -5.87
C ARG A 30 -0.95 -19.11 -6.32
N VAL A 31 -1.58 -18.38 -5.41
CA VAL A 31 -2.28 -17.14 -5.74
C VAL A 31 -1.29 -16.10 -6.24
N GLN A 32 -0.26 -15.79 -5.45
CA GLN A 32 0.75 -14.78 -5.81
C GLN A 32 1.41 -15.09 -7.15
N CYS A 33 1.95 -16.31 -7.32
CA CYS A 33 2.61 -16.70 -8.57
C CYS A 33 1.63 -16.84 -9.73
N GLY A 34 0.42 -17.33 -9.48
CA GLY A 34 -0.62 -17.42 -10.51
C GLY A 34 -0.97 -16.04 -11.07
N ARG A 35 -1.14 -15.05 -10.19
CA ARG A 35 -1.36 -13.65 -10.59
C ARG A 35 -0.16 -13.06 -11.31
N VAL A 36 1.04 -13.24 -10.76
CA VAL A 36 2.27 -12.75 -11.39
C VAL A 36 2.48 -13.33 -12.79
N PHE A 37 2.30 -14.64 -12.99
CA PHE A 37 2.50 -15.25 -14.32
C PHE A 37 1.34 -15.04 -15.28
N ALA A 38 0.15 -14.68 -14.78
CA ALA A 38 -0.99 -14.31 -15.61
C ALA A 38 -0.96 -12.83 -16.04
N CYS A 39 -0.40 -11.95 -15.21
CA CYS A 39 -0.46 -10.51 -15.38
C CYS A 39 0.88 -9.87 -15.80
N CYS A 40 2.01 -10.49 -15.49
CA CYS A 40 3.33 -9.90 -15.71
C CYS A 40 4.10 -10.59 -16.85
N ASP A 41 4.80 -9.82 -17.65
CA ASP A 41 5.80 -10.27 -18.61
C ASP A 41 7.14 -10.65 -17.94
N ALA A 42 8.18 -10.93 -18.73
CA ALA A 42 9.47 -11.33 -18.18
C ALA A 42 10.25 -10.20 -17.50
N ALA A 43 10.19 -8.98 -18.02
CA ALA A 43 10.88 -7.83 -17.43
C ALA A 43 10.15 -7.38 -16.15
N GLU A 44 8.82 -7.37 -16.18
CA GLU A 44 7.99 -7.03 -15.03
C GLU A 44 8.18 -8.00 -13.86
N ARG A 45 8.35 -9.29 -14.16
CA ARG A 45 8.69 -10.31 -13.14
C ARG A 45 10.02 -10.04 -12.45
N ASP A 46 10.98 -9.40 -13.12
CA ASP A 46 12.25 -9.04 -12.49
C ASP A 46 12.08 -7.96 -11.41
N ASP A 47 11.04 -7.14 -11.52
CA ASP A 47 10.75 -6.06 -10.57
C ASP A 47 9.82 -6.50 -9.42
N VAL A 48 8.86 -7.40 -9.68
CA VAL A 48 7.85 -7.79 -8.67
C VAL A 48 8.20 -9.04 -7.88
N LEU A 49 9.16 -9.87 -8.33
CA LEU A 49 9.55 -11.08 -7.61
C LEU A 49 10.80 -10.84 -6.76
N LEU A 50 10.72 -11.24 -5.49
CA LEU A 50 11.80 -11.09 -4.50
C LEU A 50 12.99 -12.06 -4.70
N PHE A 51 13.11 -12.70 -5.87
CA PHE A 51 14.03 -13.82 -6.09
C PHE A 51 15.07 -13.52 -7.17
N ASP A 52 16.34 -13.76 -6.86
CA ASP A 52 17.45 -13.75 -7.81
C ASP A 52 18.14 -15.13 -7.86
N PRO A 53 18.19 -15.83 -9.02
CA PRO A 53 17.60 -15.43 -10.30
C PRO A 53 16.07 -15.56 -10.29
N VAL A 54 15.40 -14.72 -11.07
CA VAL A 54 13.94 -14.67 -11.17
C VAL A 54 13.39 -15.99 -11.72
N PRO A 55 12.36 -16.59 -11.09
CA PRO A 55 11.78 -17.86 -11.54
C PRO A 55 11.31 -17.80 -12.99
N ALA A 56 11.69 -18.80 -13.79
CA ALA A 56 11.31 -18.85 -15.20
C ALA A 56 9.89 -19.40 -15.42
N THR A 57 9.32 -20.05 -14.41
CA THR A 57 7.99 -20.69 -14.48
C THR A 57 7.19 -20.44 -13.21
N GLN A 58 5.86 -20.46 -13.34
CA GLN A 58 4.94 -20.36 -12.20
C GLN A 58 5.24 -21.43 -11.15
N GLN A 59 5.50 -22.67 -11.56
CA GLN A 59 5.80 -23.76 -10.62
C GLN A 59 7.09 -23.51 -9.82
N GLU A 60 8.11 -22.94 -10.46
CA GLU A 60 9.34 -22.57 -9.77
C GLU A 60 9.11 -21.42 -8.78
N CYS A 61 8.31 -20.42 -9.18
CA CYS A 61 7.87 -19.34 -8.29
C CYS A 61 7.12 -19.90 -7.07
N GLU A 62 6.15 -20.80 -7.29
CA GLU A 62 5.34 -21.39 -6.23
C GLU A 62 6.22 -22.15 -5.22
N ALA A 63 7.14 -22.98 -5.70
CA ALA A 63 8.03 -23.73 -4.83
C ALA A 63 8.92 -22.83 -3.97
N ARG A 64 9.41 -21.71 -4.52
CA ARG A 64 10.24 -20.76 -3.77
C ARG A 64 9.44 -19.97 -2.75
N TYR A 65 8.26 -19.47 -3.11
CA TYR A 65 7.38 -18.78 -2.15
C TYR A 65 6.85 -19.71 -1.08
N GLU A 66 6.45 -20.94 -1.41
CA GLU A 66 6.02 -21.94 -0.42
C GLU A 66 7.14 -22.20 0.60
N SER A 67 8.40 -22.29 0.15
CA SER A 67 9.55 -22.41 1.05
C SER A 67 9.76 -21.15 1.90
N PHE A 68 9.65 -19.96 1.32
CA PHE A 68 9.87 -18.70 2.03
C PHE A 68 8.79 -18.48 3.11
N PHE A 69 7.52 -18.59 2.73
CA PHE A 69 6.38 -18.44 3.65
C PHE A 69 6.24 -19.61 4.62
N GLY A 70 6.76 -20.79 4.27
CA GLY A 70 6.88 -21.91 5.20
C GLY A 70 7.69 -21.53 6.45
N ALA A 71 8.72 -20.69 6.32
CA ALA A 71 9.48 -20.18 7.47
C ALA A 71 8.65 -19.18 8.30
N VAL A 72 7.91 -18.28 7.64
CA VAL A 72 7.04 -17.28 8.31
C VAL A 72 5.94 -17.96 9.13
N VAL A 73 5.32 -19.00 8.57
CA VAL A 73 4.25 -19.77 9.23
C VAL A 73 4.72 -20.44 10.53
N VAL A 74 6.01 -20.68 10.71
CA VAL A 74 6.54 -21.21 11.99
C VAL A 74 6.31 -20.21 13.12
N ASP A 75 6.53 -18.92 12.91
CA ASP A 75 6.34 -17.91 13.96
C ASP A 75 4.85 -17.59 14.17
N LEU A 76 4.04 -17.58 13.10
CA LEU A 76 2.59 -17.49 13.22
C LEU A 76 2.00 -18.67 14.00
N ARG A 77 2.49 -19.90 13.76
CA ARG A 77 2.11 -21.10 14.51
C ARG A 77 2.42 -20.96 16.00
N LYS A 78 3.63 -20.47 16.35
CA LYS A 78 3.97 -20.19 17.76
C LYS A 78 3.03 -19.18 18.40
N GLY A 79 2.63 -18.14 17.65
CA GLY A 79 1.66 -17.15 18.11
C GLY A 79 0.29 -17.76 18.37
N ILE A 80 -0.20 -18.59 17.45
CA ILE A 80 -1.50 -19.29 17.57
C ILE A 80 -1.49 -20.27 18.75
N ASP A 81 -0.46 -21.11 18.86
CA ASP A 81 -0.36 -22.13 19.91
C ASP A 81 -0.25 -21.49 21.31
N ALA A 82 0.34 -20.30 21.38
CA ALA A 82 0.42 -19.51 22.60
C ALA A 82 -0.81 -18.62 22.84
N GLY A 83 -1.81 -18.62 21.95
CA GLY A 83 -3.02 -17.81 22.03
C GLY A 83 -2.79 -16.30 21.84
N ARG A 84 -1.65 -15.89 21.29
CA ARG A 84 -1.29 -14.50 20.97
C ARG A 84 -1.80 -14.03 19.61
N LEU A 85 -2.14 -15.00 18.75
CA LEU A 85 -2.65 -14.78 17.41
C LEU A 85 -3.86 -15.69 17.17
N VAL A 86 -4.87 -15.16 16.49
CA VAL A 86 -6.00 -15.94 15.97
C VAL A 86 -5.90 -15.97 14.45
N TYR A 87 -6.13 -17.13 13.86
CA TYR A 87 -6.23 -17.29 12.41
C TYR A 87 -7.66 -17.70 12.04
N ASP A 88 -8.28 -16.92 11.15
CA ASP A 88 -9.60 -17.20 10.57
C ASP A 88 -9.43 -17.77 9.16
N ALA A 89 -9.48 -19.11 9.08
CA ALA A 89 -9.35 -19.82 7.81
C ALA A 89 -10.45 -19.46 6.80
N ALA A 90 -11.67 -19.14 7.26
CA ALA A 90 -12.77 -18.81 6.36
C ALA A 90 -12.57 -17.44 5.70
N ARG A 91 -12.02 -16.47 6.44
CA ARG A 91 -11.62 -15.17 5.89
C ARG A 91 -10.43 -15.31 4.95
N SER A 92 -9.44 -16.11 5.31
CA SER A 92 -8.30 -16.40 4.42
C SER A 92 -8.76 -17.04 3.10
N ASP A 93 -9.67 -18.02 3.14
CA ASP A 93 -10.24 -18.63 1.94
C ASP A 93 -11.03 -17.62 1.08
N ALA A 94 -11.79 -16.72 1.72
CA ALA A 94 -12.52 -15.66 1.03
C ALA A 94 -11.57 -14.65 0.35
N CYS A 95 -10.53 -14.22 1.06
CA CYS A 95 -9.43 -13.40 0.56
C CYS A 95 -8.80 -14.02 -0.69
N PHE A 96 -8.33 -15.27 -0.61
CA PHE A 96 -7.69 -15.92 -1.75
C PHE A 96 -8.64 -16.13 -2.93
N THR A 97 -9.92 -16.44 -2.68
CA THR A 97 -10.92 -16.54 -3.76
C THR A 97 -11.08 -15.22 -4.52
N LYS A 98 -11.10 -14.09 -3.80
CA LYS A 98 -11.15 -12.76 -4.42
C LYS A 98 -9.85 -12.45 -5.16
N ALA A 99 -8.70 -12.69 -4.53
CA ALA A 99 -7.38 -12.46 -5.12
C ALA A 99 -7.18 -13.24 -6.44
N GLU A 100 -7.59 -14.51 -6.50
CA GLU A 100 -7.52 -15.32 -7.72
C GLU A 100 -8.36 -14.72 -8.86
N SER A 101 -9.50 -14.10 -8.53
CA SER A 101 -10.45 -13.51 -9.47
C SER A 101 -10.30 -12.01 -9.71
N ALA A 102 -9.37 -11.35 -9.03
CA ALA A 102 -9.07 -9.93 -9.18
C ALA A 102 -8.64 -9.59 -10.61
N THR A 103 -8.80 -8.34 -11.05
CA THR A 103 -8.12 -7.88 -12.26
C THR A 103 -6.63 -7.68 -11.98
N CYS A 104 -5.79 -7.59 -13.02
CA CYS A 104 -4.37 -7.33 -12.81
C CYS A 104 -4.14 -5.95 -12.16
N ALA A 105 -4.92 -4.95 -12.59
CA ALA A 105 -4.95 -3.63 -11.96
C ALA A 105 -5.35 -3.69 -10.48
N ASP A 106 -6.41 -4.42 -10.13
CA ASP A 106 -6.84 -4.52 -8.72
C ASP A 106 -5.79 -5.22 -7.86
N PHE A 107 -5.21 -6.33 -8.35
CA PHE A 107 -4.27 -7.13 -7.57
C PHE A 107 -2.96 -6.39 -7.26
N PHE A 108 -2.40 -5.69 -8.25
CA PHE A 108 -1.10 -5.01 -8.12
C PHE A 108 -1.21 -3.52 -7.80
N GLY A 109 -2.36 -2.88 -8.04
CA GLY A 109 -2.54 -1.44 -7.86
C GLY A 109 -2.99 -1.00 -6.46
N THR A 110 -3.41 -1.94 -5.61
CA THR A 110 -3.97 -1.64 -4.26
C THR A 110 -3.28 -2.43 -3.14
N ASP A 111 -2.11 -3.02 -3.41
CA ASP A 111 -1.52 -4.03 -2.51
C ASP A 111 -2.59 -4.98 -1.95
N PHE A 112 -3.27 -5.70 -2.86
CA PHE A 112 -4.58 -6.31 -2.59
C PHE A 112 -4.61 -7.18 -1.32
N LEU A 113 -3.51 -7.88 -1.04
CA LEU A 113 -3.40 -8.76 0.12
C LEU A 113 -3.27 -8.00 1.44
N GLU A 114 -2.89 -6.72 1.42
CA GLU A 114 -2.83 -5.83 2.57
C GLU A 114 -4.13 -5.02 2.74
N GLU A 115 -4.76 -4.57 1.65
CA GLU A 115 -5.93 -3.67 1.73
C GLU A 115 -7.30 -4.40 1.74
N ASP A 116 -7.41 -5.65 1.28
CA ASP A 116 -8.70 -6.36 1.32
C ASP A 116 -9.06 -6.76 2.76
N LEU A 117 -10.28 -6.39 3.16
CA LEU A 117 -10.80 -6.60 4.52
C LEU A 117 -10.82 -8.07 4.98
N ASP A 118 -10.92 -9.05 4.07
CA ASP A 118 -10.85 -10.46 4.43
C ASP A 118 -9.39 -10.93 4.56
N CYS A 119 -8.47 -10.34 3.79
CA CYS A 119 -7.04 -10.63 3.87
C CYS A 119 -6.45 -10.06 5.17
N GLU A 120 -6.68 -8.78 5.46
CA GLU A 120 -6.25 -8.12 6.70
C GLU A 120 -6.82 -8.85 7.92
N ALA A 121 -8.10 -9.22 7.87
CA ALA A 121 -8.76 -9.93 8.94
C ALA A 121 -8.60 -11.47 8.87
N ALA A 122 -7.61 -12.00 8.14
CA ALA A 122 -7.27 -13.42 8.26
C ALA A 122 -6.51 -13.70 9.57
N PHE A 123 -5.75 -12.73 10.06
CA PHE A 123 -4.98 -12.81 11.30
C PHE A 123 -5.42 -11.73 12.28
N GLN A 124 -5.54 -12.07 13.56
CA GLN A 124 -5.82 -11.10 14.62
C GLN A 124 -4.91 -11.29 15.80
N GLY A 125 -4.16 -10.24 16.13
CA GLY A 125 -3.45 -10.14 17.39
C GLY A 125 -4.40 -10.14 18.58
N THR A 126 -4.01 -10.81 19.66
CA THR A 126 -4.77 -10.84 20.92
C THR A 126 -4.05 -10.12 22.05
N VAL A 127 -2.77 -9.78 21.85
CA VAL A 127 -1.89 -9.22 22.87
C VAL A 127 -2.13 -7.72 22.97
N ALA A 128 -2.62 -7.28 24.13
CA ALA A 128 -2.75 -5.85 24.41
C ALA A 128 -1.38 -5.19 24.60
N LEU A 129 -1.33 -3.86 24.46
CA LEU A 129 -0.13 -3.07 24.80
C LEU A 129 0.51 -3.48 26.13
N GLY A 130 1.84 -3.58 26.14
CA GLY A 130 2.63 -4.05 27.27
C GLY A 130 2.71 -5.56 27.43
N GLY A 131 1.94 -6.33 26.65
CA GLY A 131 2.02 -7.79 26.60
C GLY A 131 3.21 -8.29 25.77
N ALA A 132 3.61 -9.54 26.01
CA ALA A 132 4.72 -10.18 25.30
C ALA A 132 4.29 -10.61 23.90
N CYS A 133 5.12 -10.35 22.90
CA CYS A 133 4.87 -10.65 21.50
C CYS A 133 6.13 -11.18 20.81
N LEU A 134 5.98 -11.84 19.67
CA LEU A 134 7.08 -12.28 18.80
C LEU A 134 7.14 -11.47 17.50
N ALA A 135 5.99 -10.99 17.02
CA ALA A 135 5.83 -10.21 15.81
C ALA A 135 4.71 -9.18 16.00
N ASP A 136 4.68 -8.17 15.12
CA ASP A 136 3.74 -7.05 15.18
C ASP A 136 2.28 -7.52 15.09
N ASP A 137 2.00 -8.54 14.27
CA ASP A 137 0.66 -9.11 14.04
C ASP A 137 0.04 -9.75 15.30
N GLU A 138 0.84 -10.03 16.34
CA GLU A 138 0.32 -10.53 17.61
C GLU A 138 -0.29 -9.42 18.47
N CYS A 139 -0.01 -8.15 18.17
CA CYS A 139 -0.51 -6.99 18.89
C CYS A 139 -1.93 -6.65 18.44
N LYS A 140 -2.85 -6.55 19.41
CA LYS A 140 -4.27 -6.33 19.16
C LYS A 140 -4.62 -4.90 18.76
N ASP A 141 -3.83 -3.94 19.22
CA ASP A 141 -4.12 -2.52 19.09
C ASP A 141 -3.67 -2.00 17.70
N PRO A 142 -4.51 -1.27 16.95
CA PRO A 142 -4.15 -0.79 15.60
C PRO A 142 -2.85 0.02 15.58
N GLY A 143 -1.95 -0.33 14.65
CA GLY A 143 -0.64 0.30 14.51
C GLY A 143 0.37 -0.02 15.63
N ALA A 144 0.03 -0.94 16.55
CA ALA A 144 0.98 -1.40 17.55
C ALA A 144 2.05 -2.29 16.92
N SER A 145 3.27 -2.18 17.42
CA SER A 145 4.41 -3.00 16.98
C SER A 145 5.06 -3.74 18.14
N CYS A 146 5.71 -4.86 17.83
CA CYS A 146 6.41 -5.71 18.75
C CYS A 146 7.84 -5.24 18.97
N ALA A 147 8.04 -4.41 19.99
CA ALA A 147 9.36 -3.86 20.26
C ALA A 147 10.27 -4.86 20.99
N GLY A 148 11.45 -5.11 20.42
CA GLY A 148 12.54 -5.83 21.09
C GLY A 148 12.47 -7.36 21.00
N ALA A 149 11.65 -7.93 20.11
CA ALA A 149 11.69 -9.35 19.82
C ALA A 149 13.00 -9.72 19.11
N SER A 150 13.61 -10.84 19.49
CA SER A 150 14.80 -11.35 18.80
C SER A 150 14.93 -12.86 18.93
N GLY A 151 14.88 -13.57 17.80
CA GLY A 151 14.99 -15.02 17.78
C GLY A 151 13.89 -15.69 18.60
N ALA A 152 14.24 -16.26 19.76
CA ALA A 152 13.28 -16.89 20.67
C ALA A 152 12.78 -15.95 21.79
N ASP A 153 13.41 -14.79 21.96
CA ASP A 153 13.05 -13.82 22.99
C ASP A 153 11.85 -12.99 22.54
N LEU A 154 10.81 -12.97 23.37
CA LEU A 154 9.63 -12.16 23.13
C LEU A 154 9.94 -10.68 23.38
N GLY A 155 9.45 -9.85 22.48
CA GLY A 155 9.36 -8.41 22.65
C GLY A 155 8.15 -8.00 23.48
N THR A 156 7.72 -6.75 23.30
CA THR A 156 6.56 -6.19 23.97
C THR A 156 5.74 -5.34 23.01
N CYS A 157 4.42 -5.54 22.96
CA CYS A 157 3.54 -4.71 22.15
C CYS A 157 3.60 -3.26 22.65
N LYS A 158 3.93 -2.34 21.75
CA LYS A 158 4.00 -0.90 22.01
C LYS A 158 2.99 -0.17 21.14
N ALA A 159 2.43 0.90 21.67
CA ALA A 159 1.63 1.81 20.87
C ALA A 159 2.52 2.43 19.77
N PRO A 160 1.94 2.81 18.63
CA PRO A 160 2.66 3.64 17.67
C PRO A 160 3.11 4.95 18.33
N PRO A 161 4.22 5.56 17.87
CA PRO A 161 4.83 6.70 18.56
C PRO A 161 3.86 7.88 18.70
N GLY A 162 3.78 8.43 19.92
CA GLY A 162 2.96 9.59 20.25
C GLY A 162 3.61 10.92 19.88
N GLU A 163 2.90 12.02 20.12
CA GLU A 163 3.42 13.36 19.85
C GLU A 163 4.75 13.63 20.58
N GLY A 164 5.73 14.14 19.84
CA GLY A 164 7.10 14.41 20.31
C GLY A 164 8.01 13.17 20.34
N GLU A 165 7.49 11.96 20.15
CA GLU A 165 8.30 10.75 20.09
C GLU A 165 8.97 10.60 18.71
N PRO A 166 10.15 9.95 18.64
CA PRO A 166 10.79 9.71 17.37
C PRO A 166 9.95 8.80 16.48
N CYS A 167 9.83 9.15 15.21
CA CYS A 167 9.21 8.30 14.19
C CYS A 167 10.31 7.73 13.29
N GLN A 168 10.59 6.44 13.46
CA GLN A 168 11.35 5.67 12.48
C GLN A 168 10.40 5.18 11.39
N ASP A 169 10.89 5.16 10.15
CA ASP A 169 10.14 4.71 8.97
C ASP A 169 8.84 5.49 8.69
N GLY A 170 8.73 6.72 9.23
CA GLY A 170 7.58 7.61 8.99
C GLY A 170 6.33 7.29 9.82
N LEU A 171 6.40 6.29 10.70
CA LEU A 171 5.24 5.80 11.45
C LEU A 171 4.97 6.66 12.70
N CYS A 172 3.71 7.07 12.84
CA CYS A 172 3.20 7.80 13.98
C CYS A 172 1.83 7.29 14.38
N GLY A 173 1.45 7.56 15.63
CA GLY A 173 0.09 7.33 16.09
C GLY A 173 -0.94 8.11 15.27
N PRO A 174 -2.22 7.71 15.31
CA PRO A 174 -3.28 8.31 14.52
C PRO A 174 -3.34 9.84 14.64
N GLY A 175 -3.44 10.53 13.50
CA GLY A 175 -3.56 12.00 13.43
C GLY A 175 -2.25 12.76 13.61
N LEU A 176 -1.10 12.07 13.65
CA LEU A 176 0.22 12.67 13.72
C LEU A 176 0.97 12.46 12.40
N THR A 177 1.90 13.36 12.10
CA THR A 177 2.80 13.26 10.93
C THR A 177 4.25 13.19 11.39
N CYS A 178 5.07 12.42 10.68
CA CYS A 178 6.49 12.33 10.96
C CYS A 178 7.23 13.51 10.30
N ARG A 179 7.69 14.47 11.11
CA ARG A 179 8.40 15.67 10.61
C ARG A 179 9.71 15.89 11.32
N LEU A 180 10.62 16.58 10.62
CA LEU A 180 11.89 17.02 11.18
C LEU A 180 11.64 18.17 12.16
N ASP A 181 11.83 17.91 13.44
CA ASP A 181 11.68 18.88 14.52
C ASP A 181 12.98 18.92 15.34
N GLU A 182 13.60 20.10 15.41
CA GLU A 182 14.88 20.32 16.09
C GLU A 182 16.01 19.34 15.68
N GLY A 183 16.01 18.91 14.41
CA GLY A 183 17.03 18.02 13.85
C GLY A 183 16.78 16.52 14.08
N MET A 184 15.60 16.14 14.57
CA MET A 184 15.18 14.74 14.70
C MET A 184 13.78 14.55 14.10
N LEU A 185 13.54 13.41 13.43
CA LEU A 185 12.20 13.05 12.99
C LEU A 185 11.35 12.69 14.21
N LYS A 186 10.27 13.43 14.43
CA LYS A 186 9.31 13.22 15.51
C LYS A 186 7.89 13.23 14.98
N CYS A 187 7.02 12.53 15.68
CA CYS A 187 5.59 12.65 15.46
C CYS A 187 5.10 13.98 15.98
N VAL A 188 4.49 14.77 15.11
CA VAL A 188 3.92 16.07 15.47
C VAL A 188 2.49 16.16 14.98
N ALA A 189 1.65 16.80 15.77
CA ALA A 189 0.29 17.10 15.32
C ALA A 189 0.36 18.11 14.15
N PRO A 190 -0.40 17.89 13.06
CA PRO A 190 -0.60 18.93 12.07
C PRO A 190 -1.21 20.16 12.72
N THR A 191 -0.74 21.32 12.29
CA THR A 191 -1.11 22.65 12.75
C THR A 191 -2.52 22.99 12.26
N ALA A 192 -3.34 23.54 13.15
CA ALA A 192 -4.67 24.03 12.78
C ALA A 192 -4.59 25.28 11.88
N ASP A 193 -5.67 25.57 11.16
CA ASP A 193 -5.80 26.79 10.37
C ASP A 193 -5.50 28.04 11.20
N GLY A 194 -4.74 28.97 10.61
CA GLY A 194 -4.22 30.17 11.25
C GLY A 194 -2.85 29.99 11.92
N GLY A 195 -2.35 28.75 12.05
CA GLY A 195 -0.98 28.49 12.53
C GLY A 195 0.06 28.51 11.41
N ALA A 196 1.34 28.65 11.79
CA ALA A 196 2.43 28.73 10.82
C ALA A 196 2.71 27.37 10.15
N CYS A 197 3.15 27.41 8.89
CA CYS A 197 3.52 26.23 8.11
C CYS A 197 4.62 26.54 7.09
N GLU A 198 5.32 25.50 6.68
CA GLU A 198 6.31 25.52 5.59
C GLU A 198 5.94 24.54 4.46
N LEU A 199 5.09 23.55 4.74
CA LEU A 199 4.61 22.53 3.81
C LEU A 199 3.11 22.28 4.04
N ASP A 200 2.43 21.78 3.02
CA ASP A 200 1.01 21.43 3.10
C ASP A 200 0.71 20.38 4.18
N ILE A 201 1.61 19.41 4.36
CA ILE A 201 1.52 18.35 5.39
C ILE A 201 1.58 18.90 6.82
N ASP A 202 2.03 20.14 6.99
CA ASP A 202 2.07 20.79 8.28
C ASP A 202 0.68 21.19 8.77
N CYS A 203 -0.32 21.20 7.88
CA CYS A 203 -1.63 21.74 8.14
C CYS A 203 -2.68 20.63 8.23
N GLN A 204 -3.60 20.74 9.19
CA GLN A 204 -4.76 19.86 9.29
C GLN A 204 -5.64 19.93 8.03
N SER A 205 -5.63 21.07 7.35
CA SER A 205 -6.31 21.30 6.07
C SER A 205 -5.59 20.71 4.87
N SER A 206 -4.38 20.17 5.05
CA SER A 206 -3.45 19.80 3.98
C SER A 206 -3.15 20.96 3.02
N TYR A 207 -3.24 22.20 3.49
CA TYR A 207 -2.92 23.39 2.71
C TYR A 207 -2.19 24.45 3.53
N CYS A 208 -0.96 24.72 3.11
CA CYS A 208 -0.16 25.84 3.57
C CYS A 208 -0.23 26.97 2.54
N ASP A 209 -0.75 28.14 2.92
CA ASP A 209 -0.65 29.31 2.07
C ASP A 209 0.80 29.84 2.11
N PHE A 210 1.61 29.44 1.14
CA PHE A 210 3.01 29.87 1.04
C PHE A 210 3.21 31.38 0.91
N GLN A 211 2.18 32.15 0.57
CA GLN A 211 2.28 33.61 0.55
C GLN A 211 2.25 34.18 1.97
N SER A 212 1.48 33.59 2.88
CA SER A 212 1.38 34.02 4.27
C SER A 212 2.21 33.16 5.25
N GLY A 213 2.64 31.97 4.83
CA GLY A 213 3.29 30.96 5.68
C GLY A 213 2.35 30.41 6.75
N VAL A 214 1.05 30.34 6.45
CA VAL A 214 0.00 30.03 7.42
C VAL A 214 -0.96 28.96 6.86
N CYS A 215 -1.33 28.01 7.70
CA CYS A 215 -2.34 27.00 7.39
C CYS A 215 -3.69 27.68 7.16
N ALA A 216 -4.36 27.27 6.09
CA ALA A 216 -5.70 27.76 5.80
C ALA A 216 -6.55 26.63 5.25
N ALA A 217 -7.85 26.72 5.46
CA ALA A 217 -8.79 25.92 4.69
C ALA A 217 -8.70 26.31 3.20
N PRO A 218 -8.69 25.34 2.28
CA PRO A 218 -8.83 25.63 0.86
C PRO A 218 -10.10 26.46 0.60
N ALA A 219 -9.97 27.50 -0.21
CA ALA A 219 -11.03 28.47 -0.43
C ALA A 219 -12.16 27.93 -1.31
N GLU A 220 -13.38 28.35 -1.02
CA GLU A 220 -14.58 27.98 -1.78
C GLU A 220 -14.59 28.61 -3.18
N VAL A 221 -15.35 28.00 -4.10
CA VAL A 221 -15.55 28.53 -5.46
C VAL A 221 -16.02 29.99 -5.41
N GLY A 222 -15.39 30.84 -6.23
CA GLY A 222 -15.59 32.29 -6.30
C GLY A 222 -14.68 33.11 -5.39
N SER A 223 -13.98 32.48 -4.44
CA SER A 223 -13.00 33.14 -3.57
C SER A 223 -11.69 33.40 -4.31
N ALA A 224 -10.91 34.38 -3.83
CA ALA A 224 -9.60 34.67 -4.40
C ALA A 224 -8.64 33.48 -4.21
N CYS A 225 -7.78 33.24 -5.20
CA CYS A 225 -6.74 32.21 -5.14
C CYS A 225 -5.53 32.60 -5.98
N SER A 226 -4.42 31.89 -5.77
CA SER A 226 -3.22 32.03 -6.62
C SER A 226 -2.63 30.69 -7.05
N VAL A 227 -3.03 29.59 -6.39
CA VAL A 227 -2.62 28.22 -6.70
C VAL A 227 -3.81 27.29 -6.54
N ASN A 228 -3.78 26.15 -7.23
CA ASN A 228 -4.86 25.16 -7.22
C ASN A 228 -5.12 24.56 -5.84
N ALA A 229 -4.06 24.29 -5.06
CA ALA A 229 -4.15 23.75 -3.70
C ALA A 229 -4.93 24.68 -2.75
N GLY A 230 -4.94 25.99 -3.03
CA GLY A 230 -5.70 26.97 -2.26
C GLY A 230 -7.20 26.98 -2.54
N CYS A 231 -7.70 26.07 -3.38
CA CYS A 231 -9.12 25.95 -3.69
C CYS A 231 -9.64 24.58 -3.27
N ALA A 232 -10.81 24.53 -2.61
CA ALA A 232 -11.47 23.27 -2.26
C ALA A 232 -11.84 22.43 -3.51
N SER A 233 -12.01 23.09 -4.66
CA SER A 233 -12.20 22.43 -5.95
C SER A 233 -10.92 21.84 -6.55
N GLY A 234 -9.75 22.18 -6.01
CA GLY A 234 -8.44 21.91 -6.61
C GLY A 234 -8.18 22.67 -7.90
N TYR A 235 -8.95 23.74 -8.20
CA TYR A 235 -8.78 24.55 -9.40
C TYR A 235 -8.89 26.06 -9.12
N CYS A 236 -7.78 26.75 -9.36
CA CYS A 236 -7.68 28.20 -9.35
C CYS A 236 -7.64 28.72 -10.79
N ASP A 237 -8.68 29.45 -11.21
CA ASP A 237 -8.61 30.20 -12.46
C ASP A 237 -7.69 31.39 -12.26
N VAL A 238 -6.42 31.24 -12.61
CA VAL A 238 -5.39 32.27 -12.42
C VAL A 238 -5.63 33.51 -13.28
N ALA A 239 -6.41 33.40 -14.38
CA ALA A 239 -6.78 34.56 -15.19
C ALA A 239 -7.86 35.40 -14.50
N ALA A 240 -8.81 34.74 -13.82
CA ALA A 240 -9.81 35.40 -12.99
C ALA A 240 -9.29 35.75 -11.57
N GLY A 241 -8.22 35.08 -11.12
CA GLY A 241 -7.70 35.16 -9.75
C GLY A 241 -8.63 34.54 -8.71
N THR A 242 -9.50 33.59 -9.11
CA THR A 242 -10.54 33.03 -8.24
C THR A 242 -10.70 31.52 -8.39
N CYS A 243 -11.03 30.85 -7.29
CA CYS A 243 -11.37 29.43 -7.28
C CYS A 243 -12.57 29.20 -8.19
N ALA A 244 -12.48 28.21 -9.06
CA ALA A 244 -13.53 27.88 -10.00
C ALA A 244 -13.96 26.43 -9.83
N ALA A 245 -15.22 26.14 -10.15
CA ALA A 245 -15.67 24.77 -10.24
C ALA A 245 -14.95 24.08 -11.41
N LYS A 246 -14.54 22.82 -11.20
CA LYS A 246 -14.04 21.99 -12.30
C LYS A 246 -15.17 21.74 -13.30
N LYS A 247 -14.81 21.78 -14.58
CA LYS A 247 -15.68 21.61 -15.74
C LYS A 247 -15.99 20.14 -15.98
N THR A 248 -17.20 19.87 -16.44
CA THR A 248 -17.64 18.52 -16.82
C THR A 248 -17.10 18.14 -18.20
N ASP A 249 -17.10 16.84 -18.50
CA ASP A 249 -16.74 16.33 -19.82
C ASP A 249 -17.52 17.01 -20.95
N GLY A 250 -16.85 17.25 -22.08
CA GLY A 250 -17.35 17.98 -23.25
C GLY A 250 -17.23 19.51 -23.14
N ALA A 251 -16.95 20.07 -21.96
CA ALA A 251 -16.75 21.52 -21.80
C ALA A 251 -15.37 21.94 -22.33
N ALA A 252 -15.29 23.13 -22.92
CA ALA A 252 -14.03 23.66 -23.41
C ALA A 252 -13.03 23.92 -22.25
N CYS A 253 -11.80 23.48 -22.44
CA CYS A 253 -10.68 23.62 -21.50
C CYS A 253 -9.41 24.04 -22.22
N VAL A 254 -8.46 24.56 -21.46
CA VAL A 254 -7.09 24.85 -21.95
C VAL A 254 -6.08 23.92 -21.26
N THR A 255 -6.36 23.55 -20.01
CA THR A 255 -5.51 22.71 -19.18
C THR A 255 -6.33 21.66 -18.46
N SER A 256 -5.71 20.51 -18.19
CA SER A 256 -6.31 19.36 -17.50
C SER A 256 -6.88 19.67 -16.11
N VAL A 257 -6.30 20.62 -15.37
CA VAL A 257 -6.76 20.96 -14.01
C VAL A 257 -8.15 21.60 -14.00
N GLU A 258 -8.57 22.18 -15.12
CA GLU A 258 -9.92 22.72 -15.30
C GLU A 258 -10.98 21.64 -15.28
N CYS A 259 -10.64 20.40 -15.61
CA CYS A 259 -11.58 19.32 -15.85
C CYS A 259 -11.78 18.48 -14.58
N ALA A 260 -13.03 18.08 -14.32
CA ALA A 260 -13.36 17.19 -13.22
C ALA A 260 -12.67 15.83 -13.36
N SER A 261 -12.51 15.36 -14.60
CA SER A 261 -11.73 14.18 -14.96
C SER A 261 -10.22 14.34 -14.76
N GLY A 262 -9.72 15.57 -14.64
CA GLY A 262 -8.28 15.84 -14.68
C GLY A 262 -7.66 15.71 -16.06
N PHE A 263 -8.46 15.68 -17.14
CA PHE A 263 -7.96 15.57 -18.51
C PHE A 263 -8.63 16.54 -19.48
N CYS A 264 -7.81 17.34 -20.16
CA CYS A 264 -8.20 18.21 -21.26
C CYS A 264 -7.66 17.65 -22.57
N ASP A 265 -8.54 17.15 -23.45
CA ASP A 265 -8.19 16.59 -24.74
C ASP A 265 -8.09 17.70 -25.80
N ASP A 266 -6.89 17.93 -26.33
CA ASP A 266 -6.59 18.93 -27.36
C ASP A 266 -6.37 18.31 -28.76
N ALA A 267 -6.59 16.99 -28.93
CA ALA A 267 -6.26 16.26 -30.15
C ALA A 267 -7.05 16.70 -31.41
N ALA A 268 -8.13 17.49 -31.24
CA ALA A 268 -9.02 17.91 -32.32
C ALA A 268 -9.30 19.42 -32.42
N GLY A 269 -8.61 20.29 -31.66
CA GLY A 269 -8.79 21.75 -31.75
C GLY A 269 -8.85 22.45 -30.40
N ALA A 270 -9.85 23.33 -30.20
CA ALA A 270 -10.06 23.96 -28.89
C ALA A 270 -10.38 22.86 -27.87
N GLY A 271 -9.48 22.65 -26.91
CA GLY A 271 -9.50 21.48 -26.03
C GLY A 271 -10.84 21.30 -25.31
N ALA A 272 -11.21 20.05 -25.05
CA ALA A 272 -12.42 19.70 -24.33
C ALA A 272 -12.12 18.72 -23.20
N CYS A 273 -12.78 18.92 -22.05
CA CYS A 273 -12.67 17.98 -20.95
C CYS A 273 -13.14 16.61 -21.43
N ALA A 274 -12.34 15.59 -21.18
CA ALA A 274 -12.65 14.23 -21.61
C ALA A 274 -12.49 13.28 -20.42
N PRO A 275 -13.24 12.18 -20.40
CA PRO A 275 -13.03 11.15 -19.40
C PRO A 275 -11.62 10.58 -19.54
N THR A 276 -10.98 10.28 -18.41
CA THR A 276 -9.73 9.55 -18.38
C THR A 276 -9.96 8.08 -18.76
N LYS A 277 -8.94 7.48 -19.36
CA LYS A 277 -8.92 6.09 -19.79
C LYS A 277 -8.49 5.19 -18.63
N PRO A 278 -9.02 3.95 -18.56
CA PRO A 278 -8.54 2.96 -17.61
C PRO A 278 -7.13 2.49 -17.96
N ASP A 279 -6.47 1.83 -17.01
CA ASP A 279 -5.17 1.18 -17.23
C ASP A 279 -5.23 0.16 -18.39
N GLY A 280 -4.11 0.00 -19.11
CA GLY A 280 -3.98 -0.79 -20.34
C GLY A 280 -4.53 -0.12 -21.60
N ALA A 281 -5.28 0.99 -21.48
CA ALA A 281 -5.75 1.72 -22.65
C ALA A 281 -4.63 2.48 -23.34
N ALA A 282 -4.65 2.52 -24.68
CA ALA A 282 -3.66 3.29 -25.44
C ALA A 282 -3.72 4.79 -25.09
N CYS A 283 -2.56 5.37 -24.82
CA CYS A 283 -2.38 6.78 -24.46
C CYS A 283 -1.19 7.36 -25.21
N MET A 284 -1.16 8.70 -25.31
CA MET A 284 0.00 9.45 -25.79
C MET A 284 0.59 10.32 -24.68
N VAL A 285 -0.24 10.80 -23.76
CA VAL A 285 0.16 11.57 -22.58
C VAL A 285 -0.47 11.01 -21.32
N SER A 286 0.24 11.15 -20.20
CA SER A 286 -0.16 10.62 -18.91
C SER A 286 -1.50 11.15 -18.40
N ALA A 287 -1.86 12.38 -18.76
CA ALA A 287 -3.14 12.97 -18.39
C ALA A 287 -4.35 12.25 -19.02
N GLU A 288 -4.16 11.47 -20.09
CA GLU A 288 -5.24 10.65 -20.67
C GLU A 288 -5.66 9.52 -19.73
N CYS A 289 -4.82 9.14 -18.77
CA CYS A 289 -4.98 7.96 -17.95
C CYS A 289 -5.57 8.33 -16.59
N ALA A 290 -6.47 7.49 -16.07
CA ALA A 290 -7.07 7.72 -14.74
C ALA A 290 -6.00 7.68 -13.65
N SER A 291 -4.97 6.87 -13.87
CA SER A 291 -3.73 6.82 -13.10
C SER A 291 -2.87 8.08 -13.24
N GLY A 292 -3.06 8.91 -14.25
CA GLY A 292 -2.13 10.01 -14.51
C GLY A 292 -0.73 9.56 -14.96
N LEU A 293 -0.58 8.32 -15.46
CA LEU A 293 0.67 7.80 -16.04
C LEU A 293 0.41 7.06 -17.37
N CYS A 294 1.12 7.49 -18.41
CA CYS A 294 1.17 6.82 -19.71
C CYS A 294 2.58 6.27 -19.91
N ASP A 295 2.71 4.95 -19.87
CA ASP A 295 3.97 4.25 -20.03
C ASP A 295 3.95 3.36 -21.27
N ALA A 296 5.03 3.42 -22.05
CA ALA A 296 5.15 2.72 -23.34
C ALA A 296 3.95 2.88 -24.32
N GLY A 297 3.13 3.93 -24.17
CA GLY A 297 1.93 4.17 -24.97
C GLY A 297 0.64 3.51 -24.45
N ALA A 298 0.66 2.99 -23.23
CA ALA A 298 -0.51 2.46 -22.51
C ALA A 298 -0.64 3.10 -21.11
N CYS A 299 -1.88 3.27 -20.65
CA CYS A 299 -2.14 3.79 -19.31
C CYS A 299 -1.65 2.79 -18.26
N SER A 300 -0.90 3.27 -17.28
CA SER A 300 -0.26 2.45 -16.24
C SER A 300 -0.51 3.08 -14.86
N PRO A 301 -0.65 2.33 -13.76
CA PRO A 301 -0.94 2.87 -12.42
C PRO A 301 0.09 3.92 -11.92
N SER A 302 -0.38 4.90 -11.12
CA SER A 302 0.40 6.12 -10.73
C SER A 302 1.46 5.90 -9.64
N THR A 303 1.41 4.77 -8.96
CA THR A 303 2.34 4.41 -7.90
C THR A 303 3.55 3.76 -8.53
N GLY A 304 4.75 4.27 -8.22
CA GLY A 304 6.01 3.74 -8.71
C GLY A 304 6.35 2.34 -8.19
N THR A 305 5.57 1.35 -8.62
CA THR A 305 5.86 -0.08 -8.54
C THR A 305 5.34 -0.72 -9.82
N PRO A 306 6.18 -1.47 -10.57
CA PRO A 306 5.77 -2.04 -11.85
C PRO A 306 4.60 -3.01 -11.68
N VAL A 307 3.51 -2.81 -12.41
CA VAL A 307 3.30 -3.09 -13.84
C VAL A 307 3.28 -4.59 -14.04
N CYS A 308 2.11 -5.15 -13.76
CA CYS A 308 1.68 -6.40 -14.33
C CYS A 308 0.32 -6.07 -14.92
N ASP A 309 0.31 -5.45 -16.10
CA ASP A 309 -0.89 -4.87 -16.72
C ASP A 309 -1.61 -5.85 -17.67
N GLY A 310 -1.07 -7.07 -17.78
CA GLY A 310 -1.60 -8.17 -18.59
C GLY A 310 -0.84 -8.35 -19.90
N LEU A 311 -0.66 -9.62 -20.31
CA LEU A 311 -0.08 -10.00 -21.60
C LEU A 311 -0.98 -9.70 -22.82
#